data_AF-A0A1S4B9V3-F1
#
_entry.id   AF-A0A1S4B9V3-F1
#
_cell.length_a   1.000
_cell.length_b   1.000
_cell.length_c   1.000
_cell.angle_alpha   90.00
_cell.angle_beta   90.00
_cell.angle_gamma   90.00
#
_symmetry.space_group_name_H-M   'P 1'
#
loop_
_entity.id
_entity.type
_entity.pdbx_description
1 polymer ?
#
loop_
_entity_poly.entity_id
_entity_poly.type
_entity_poly.pdbx_seq_one_letter_code
_entity_poly.pdbx_strand_id
1 'polypeptide(L)'
;MITGNNDKLLCDTRIELQKKFKMKDLGELEFFLGIEFARSKKGILMCQRKYALELISEAGLGGAKPSGAPLELNKKLTSVEYDKCFQNCKQEGDQELKNPSCYQRLVGRLLYLTMTRPDIAFAVQVLSQ
;
A
#
# COMPACT_ATOMS: atom_id res chain seq x y z
N MET A 1 18.80 5.62 2.51
CA MET A 1 19.04 4.25 2.00
C MET A 1 19.95 4.37 0.78
N ILE A 2 21.08 3.67 0.75
CA ILE A 2 21.96 3.64 -0.41
C ILE A 2 21.80 2.26 -1.04
N THR A 3 21.51 2.21 -2.34
CA THR A 3 21.27 0.96 -3.10
C THR A 3 22.19 0.91 -4.30
N GLY A 4 22.66 -0.28 -4.66
CA GLY A 4 23.56 -0.48 -5.81
C GLY A 4 23.83 -1.97 -6.04
N ASN A 5 24.42 -2.28 -7.19
CA ASN A 5 24.79 -3.64 -7.59
C ASN A 5 26.29 -3.95 -7.39
N ASN A 6 27.05 -3.02 -6.80
CA ASN A 6 28.47 -3.15 -6.53
C ASN A 6 28.77 -2.75 -5.09
N ASP A 7 29.18 -3.73 -4.29
CA ASP A 7 29.42 -3.56 -2.85
C ASP A 7 30.56 -2.58 -2.54
N LYS A 8 31.60 -2.53 -3.40
CA LYS A 8 32.72 -1.60 -3.22
C LYS A 8 32.27 -0.16 -3.37
N LEU A 9 31.56 0.13 -4.46
CA LEU A 9 31.01 1.47 -4.70
C LEU A 9 30.01 1.89 -3.61
N LEU A 10 29.20 0.96 -3.12
CA LEU A 10 28.30 1.19 -1.99
C LEU A 10 29.06 1.59 -0.73
N CYS A 11 30.15 0.88 -0.42
CA CYS A 11 31.00 1.18 0.74
C CYS A 11 31.70 2.53 0.61
N ASP A 12 32.32 2.79 -0.54
CA ASP A 12 33.02 4.05 -0.81
C ASP A 12 32.06 5.25 -0.72
N THR A 13 30.89 5.13 -1.34
CA THR A 13 29.84 6.18 -1.29
C THR A 13 29.36 6.40 0.14
N ARG A 14 29.23 5.33 0.94
CA ARG A 14 28.84 5.43 2.37
C ARG A 14 29.90 6.20 3.18
N ILE A 15 31.18 5.90 2.98
CA ILE A 15 32.29 6.56 3.67
C ILE A 15 32.34 8.05 3.29
N GLU A 16 32.22 8.38 2.01
CA GLU A 16 32.23 9.78 1.55
C GLU A 16 31.04 10.58 2.09
N LEU A 17 29.86 9.97 2.17
CA LEU A 17 28.69 10.61 2.78
C LEU A 17 28.86 10.79 4.30
N GLN A 18 29.45 9.83 5.01
CA GLN A 18 29.75 9.96 6.45
C GLN A 18 30.73 11.08 6.76
N LYS A 19 31.68 11.37 5.86
CA LYS A 19 32.61 12.50 6.03
C LYS A 19 31.90 13.85 5.93
N LYS A 20 30.90 13.97 5.03
CA LYS A 20 30.20 15.23 4.76
C LYS A 20 28.98 15.45 5.65
N PHE A 21 28.34 14.37 6.09
CA PHE A 21 27.10 14.41 6.85
C PHE A 21 27.21 13.57 8.11
N LYS A 22 26.63 14.06 9.21
CA LYS A 22 26.44 13.25 10.43
C LYS A 22 25.41 12.16 10.15
N MET A 23 25.86 11.01 9.66
CA MET A 23 25.02 9.84 9.42
C MET A 23 25.49 8.65 10.26
N LYS A 24 24.53 7.88 10.75
CA LYS A 24 24.78 6.62 11.45
C LYS A 24 24.52 5.47 10.49
N ASP A 25 25.45 4.53 10.42
CA ASP A 25 25.18 3.27 9.76
C ASP A 25 24.34 2.38 10.68
N LEU A 26 23.20 1.94 10.18
CA LEU A 26 22.29 1.02 10.89
C LEU A 26 22.51 -0.43 10.47
N GLY A 27 23.48 -0.67 9.58
CA GLY A 27 23.79 -1.98 9.05
C GLY A 27 22.84 -2.38 7.92
N GLU A 28 22.62 -3.68 7.83
CA GLU A 28 21.79 -4.27 6.80
C GLU A 28 20.31 -3.89 6.96
N LEU A 29 19.64 -3.62 5.84
CA LEU A 29 18.22 -3.27 5.84
C LEU A 29 17.40 -4.51 6.22
N GLU A 30 16.85 -4.52 7.44
CA GLU A 30 15.93 -5.56 7.93
C GLU A 30 14.49 -5.04 8.01
N PHE A 31 14.29 -3.78 8.40
CA PHE A 31 12.98 -3.16 8.54
C PHE A 31 13.01 -1.72 8.04
N PHE A 32 12.04 -1.34 7.21
CA PHE A 32 11.87 0.04 6.77
C PHE A 32 10.40 0.36 6.50
N LEU A 33 9.88 1.40 7.15
CA LEU A 33 8.49 1.86 7.04
C LEU A 33 7.43 0.78 7.33
N GLY A 34 7.77 -0.25 8.11
CA GLY A 34 6.85 -1.37 8.39
C GLY A 34 6.86 -2.47 7.33
N ILE A 35 7.81 -2.41 6.39
CA ILE A 35 8.17 -3.52 5.49
C ILE A 35 9.37 -4.25 6.11
N GLU A 36 9.25 -5.56 6.22
CA GLU A 36 10.29 -6.48 6.67
C GLU A 36 11.04 -7.01 5.46
N PHE A 37 12.36 -7.05 5.53
CA PHE A 37 13.25 -7.49 4.47
C PHE A 37 14.01 -8.73 4.95
N ALA A 38 13.79 -9.86 4.29
CA ALA A 38 14.54 -11.09 4.53
C ALA A 38 15.44 -11.38 3.33
N ARG A 39 16.74 -11.56 3.56
CA ARG A 39 17.70 -11.93 2.51
C ARG A 39 17.96 -13.42 2.51
N SER A 40 18.03 -14.00 1.33
CA SER A 40 18.44 -15.39 1.11
C SER A 40 19.39 -15.48 -0.08
N LYS A 41 20.01 -16.64 -0.28
CA LYS A 41 20.83 -16.89 -1.48
C LYS A 41 20.05 -16.72 -2.79
N LYS A 42 18.71 -16.78 -2.76
CA LYS A 42 17.84 -16.61 -3.93
C LYS A 42 17.50 -15.13 -4.22
N GLY A 43 17.72 -14.23 -3.27
CA GLY A 43 17.34 -12.83 -3.38
C GLY A 43 16.72 -12.27 -2.10
N ILE A 44 16.04 -11.14 -2.25
CA ILE A 44 15.42 -10.38 -1.15
C ILE A 44 13.91 -10.60 -1.18
N LEU A 45 13.35 -11.02 -0.04
CA LEU A 45 11.92 -11.10 0.20
C LEU A 45 11.49 -9.85 0.97
N MET A 46 10.46 -9.17 0.46
CA MET A 46 9.78 -8.08 1.16
C MET A 46 8.45 -8.58 1.72
N CYS A 47 8.21 -8.37 3.01
CA CYS A 47 7.02 -8.83 3.70
C CYS A 47 6.37 -7.67 4.46
N GLN A 48 5.04 -7.55 4.37
CA GLN A 48 4.27 -6.54 5.08
C GLN A 48 3.09 -7.17 5.84
N ARG A 49 3.23 -8.44 6.22
CA ARG A 49 2.15 -9.24 6.82
C ARG A 49 1.58 -8.60 8.08
N LYS A 50 2.44 -8.05 8.96
CA LYS A 50 2.01 -7.39 10.19
C LYS A 50 1.05 -6.22 9.89
N TYR A 51 1.43 -5.34 8.96
CA TYR A 51 0.62 -4.22 8.54
C TYR A 51 -0.72 -4.66 7.94
N ALA A 52 -0.73 -5.71 7.12
CA ALA A 52 -1.96 -6.25 6.52
C ALA A 52 -2.92 -6.77 7.61
N LEU A 53 -2.41 -7.47 8.63
CA LEU A 53 -3.22 -7.95 9.75
C LEU A 53 -3.76 -6.82 10.61
N GLU A 54 -2.96 -5.80 10.89
CA GLU A 54 -3.40 -4.59 11.59
C GLU A 54 -4.50 -3.87 10.82
N LEU A 55 -4.35 -3.71 9.50
CA LEU A 55 -5.37 -3.11 8.63
C LEU A 55 -6.70 -3.88 8.67
N ILE A 56 -6.64 -5.22 8.59
CA ILE A 56 -7.83 -6.09 8.68
C ILE A 56 -8.49 -5.97 10.07
N SER A 57 -7.70 -5.93 11.13
CA SER A 57 -8.18 -5.79 12.50
C SER A 57 -8.87 -4.44 12.72
N GLU A 58 -8.26 -3.35 12.26
CA GLU A 58 -8.83 -2.00 12.36
C GLU A 58 -10.11 -1.84 11.55
N ALA A 59 -10.21 -2.54 10.40
CA ALA A 59 -11.43 -2.58 9.61
C ALA A 59 -12.53 -3.49 10.20
N GLY A 60 -12.22 -4.25 11.27
CA GLY A 60 -13.15 -5.22 11.87
C GLY A 60 -13.41 -6.46 11.01
N LEU A 61 -12.52 -6.77 10.07
CA LEU A 61 -12.70 -7.84 9.08
C LEU A 61 -11.96 -9.15 9.42
N GLY A 62 -11.47 -9.31 10.66
CA GLY A 62 -10.69 -10.48 11.08
C GLY A 62 -11.41 -11.83 10.94
N GLY A 63 -12.74 -11.83 10.98
CA GLY A 63 -13.59 -13.02 10.77
C GLY A 63 -14.23 -13.10 9.38
N ALA A 64 -13.87 -12.19 8.45
CA ALA A 64 -14.46 -12.17 7.13
C ALA A 64 -14.01 -13.39 6.31
N LYS A 65 -14.90 -13.87 5.43
CA LYS A 65 -14.55 -14.93 4.47
C LYS A 65 -13.53 -14.40 3.46
N PRO A 66 -12.45 -15.15 3.16
CA PRO A 66 -11.53 -14.76 2.10
C PRO A 66 -12.25 -14.65 0.75
N SER A 67 -11.94 -13.60 -0.02
CA SER A 67 -12.37 -13.47 -1.41
C SER A 67 -11.19 -13.67 -2.34
N GLY A 68 -11.39 -14.47 -3.40
CA GLY A 68 -10.43 -14.61 -4.49
C GLY A 68 -10.50 -13.46 -5.50
N ALA A 69 -11.59 -12.68 -5.49
CA ALA A 69 -11.79 -11.52 -6.35
C ALA A 69 -11.76 -10.24 -5.50
N PRO A 70 -10.74 -9.37 -5.67
CA PRO A 70 -10.64 -8.14 -4.88
C PRO A 70 -11.64 -7.06 -5.33
N LEU A 71 -12.23 -7.20 -6.52
CA LEU A 71 -13.27 -6.31 -7.04
C LEU A 71 -14.28 -7.13 -7.86
N GLU A 72 -15.56 -6.85 -7.66
CA GLU A 72 -16.65 -7.46 -8.45
C GLU A 72 -16.64 -6.95 -9.90
N LEU A 73 -16.74 -7.87 -10.86
CA LEU A 73 -16.86 -7.53 -12.27
C LEU A 73 -18.18 -6.79 -12.55
N ASN A 74 -18.09 -5.75 -13.39
CA ASN A 74 -19.23 -4.92 -13.82
C ASN A 74 -19.87 -4.03 -12.75
N LYS A 75 -19.22 -3.85 -11.59
CA LYS A 75 -19.65 -2.84 -10.62
C LYS A 75 -19.28 -1.45 -11.15
N LYS A 76 -20.28 -0.67 -11.55
CA LYS A 76 -20.09 0.72 -11.96
C LYS A 76 -19.88 1.58 -10.72
N LEU A 77 -18.69 2.15 -10.59
CA LEU A 77 -18.41 3.23 -9.65
C LEU A 77 -18.46 4.52 -10.44
N THR A 78 -19.46 5.35 -10.16
CA THR A 78 -19.75 6.61 -10.85
C THR A 78 -19.50 7.78 -9.91
N SER A 79 -19.16 8.94 -10.47
CA SER A 79 -19.03 10.15 -9.66
C SER A 79 -20.42 10.72 -9.34
N VAL A 80 -20.51 11.44 -8.22
CA VAL A 80 -21.74 12.14 -7.81
C VAL A 80 -22.24 13.08 -8.92
N GLU A 81 -21.33 13.68 -9.69
CA GLU A 81 -21.64 14.55 -10.83
C GLU A 81 -22.28 13.78 -12.00
N TYR A 82 -21.72 12.60 -12.30
CA TYR A 82 -22.26 11.71 -13.32
C TYR A 82 -23.68 11.27 -12.95
N ASP A 83 -23.91 10.87 -11.70
CA ASP A 83 -25.23 10.40 -11.24
C ASP A 83 -26.27 11.51 -11.13
N LYS A 84 -25.84 12.76 -10.92
CA LYS A 84 -26.72 13.95 -11.01
C LYS A 84 -27.18 14.21 -12.44
N CYS A 85 -26.29 14.03 -13.43
CA CYS A 85 -26.59 14.24 -14.85
C CYS A 85 -27.42 13.10 -15.46
N PHE A 86 -27.23 11.86 -14.98
CA PHE A 86 -27.93 10.68 -15.45
C PHE A 86 -28.85 10.12 -14.35
N GLN A 87 -30.09 10.60 -14.29
CA GLN A 87 -31.11 10.32 -13.25
C GLN A 87 -31.47 8.84 -13.01
N ASN A 88 -30.85 7.89 -13.73
CA ASN A 88 -31.17 6.46 -13.68
C ASN A 88 -30.27 5.64 -12.73
N CYS A 89 -29.37 6.27 -11.97
CA CYS A 89 -28.34 5.54 -11.21
C CYS A 89 -28.44 5.63 -9.68
N LYS A 90 -29.39 6.40 -9.11
CA LYS A 90 -29.54 6.49 -7.65
C LYS A 90 -30.07 5.17 -7.07
N GLN A 91 -29.18 4.42 -6.41
CA GLN A 91 -29.54 3.25 -5.62
C GLN A 91 -29.99 3.68 -4.20
N GLU A 92 -30.92 2.94 -3.60
CA GLU A 92 -31.27 3.15 -2.20
C GLU A 92 -30.03 2.92 -1.31
N GLY A 93 -29.63 3.95 -0.54
CA GLY A 93 -28.45 3.90 0.32
C GLY A 93 -27.20 4.60 -0.22
N ASP A 94 -27.24 5.16 -1.44
CA ASP A 94 -26.10 5.87 -2.05
C ASP A 94 -26.05 7.36 -1.66
N GLN A 95 -25.93 7.61 -0.35
CA GLN A 95 -25.79 8.96 0.19
C GLN A 95 -24.33 9.39 0.21
N GLU A 96 -24.09 10.63 -0.18
CA GLU A 96 -22.76 11.23 -0.12
C GLU A 96 -22.20 11.17 1.31
N LEU A 97 -20.95 10.72 1.42
CA LEU A 97 -20.27 10.61 2.70
C LEU A 97 -20.08 12.00 3.30
N LYS A 98 -20.68 12.24 4.49
CA LYS A 98 -20.50 13.49 5.24
C LYS A 98 -19.03 13.79 5.57
N ASN A 99 -18.19 12.77 5.68
CA ASN A 99 -16.76 12.89 5.91
C ASN A 99 -15.98 11.88 5.06
N PRO A 100 -15.30 12.32 3.99
CA PRO A 100 -14.54 11.43 3.11
C PRO A 100 -13.24 10.91 3.73
N SER A 101 -12.78 11.48 4.85
CA SER A 101 -11.48 11.19 5.46
C SER A 101 -11.31 9.71 5.81
N CYS A 102 -12.39 9.04 6.25
CA CYS A 102 -12.34 7.62 6.57
C CYS A 102 -12.06 6.76 5.33
N TYR A 103 -12.72 7.08 4.21
CA TYR A 103 -12.52 6.42 2.93
C TYR A 103 -11.11 6.68 2.39
N GLN A 104 -10.70 7.95 2.32
CA GLN A 104 -9.38 8.35 1.84
C GLN A 104 -8.25 7.73 2.65
N ARG A 105 -8.40 7.68 3.99
CA ARG A 105 -7.43 7.00 4.87
C ARG A 105 -7.34 5.51 4.55
N LEU A 106 -8.48 4.83 4.37
CA LEU A 106 -8.50 3.41 4.04
C LEU A 106 -7.84 3.15 2.68
N VAL A 107 -8.21 3.90 1.65
CA VAL A 107 -7.62 3.80 0.30
C VAL A 107 -6.11 4.09 0.34
N GLY A 108 -5.68 5.10 1.09
CA GLY A 108 -4.25 5.40 1.27
C GLY A 108 -3.47 4.26 1.92
N ARG A 109 -4.04 3.60 2.93
CA ARG A 109 -3.43 2.41 3.55
C ARG A 109 -3.39 1.21 2.61
N LEU A 110 -4.45 1.00 1.82
CA LEU A 110 -4.48 -0.04 0.79
C LEU A 110 -3.45 0.22 -0.30
N LEU A 111 -3.29 1.47 -0.73
CA LEU A 111 -2.29 1.88 -1.70
C LEU A 111 -0.88 1.57 -1.20
N TYR A 112 -0.60 1.83 0.07
CA TYR A 112 0.66 1.46 0.69
C TYR A 112 0.90 -0.05 0.69
N LEU A 113 -0.14 -0.85 0.93
CA LEU A 113 -0.06 -2.32 0.91
C LEU A 113 0.22 -2.88 -0.50
N THR A 114 -0.16 -2.17 -1.57
CA THR A 114 0.11 -2.62 -2.96
C THR A 114 1.61 -2.80 -3.26
N MET A 115 2.49 -2.15 -2.49
CA MET A 115 3.95 -2.30 -2.59
C MET A 115 4.42 -3.75 -2.42
N THR A 116 3.72 -4.55 -1.60
CA THR A 116 4.03 -5.98 -1.39
C THR A 116 2.91 -6.91 -1.86
N ARG A 117 1.75 -6.37 -2.25
CA ARG A 117 0.56 -7.10 -2.72
C ARG A 117 0.07 -6.55 -4.07
N PRO A 118 0.77 -6.84 -5.18
CA PRO A 118 0.38 -6.36 -6.49
C PRO A 118 -0.96 -6.94 -6.98
N ASP A 119 -1.39 -8.08 -6.41
CA ASP A 119 -2.63 -8.77 -6.74
C ASP A 119 -3.90 -7.96 -6.43
N ILE A 120 -3.82 -6.98 -5.52
CA ILE A 120 -4.94 -6.07 -5.22
C ILE A 120 -4.81 -4.70 -5.90
N ALA A 121 -3.69 -4.43 -6.59
CA ALA A 121 -3.36 -3.10 -7.08
C ALA A 121 -4.43 -2.52 -8.01
N PHE A 122 -4.99 -3.35 -8.90
CA PHE A 122 -6.06 -2.93 -9.80
C PHE A 122 -7.31 -2.46 -9.04
N ALA A 123 -7.76 -3.24 -8.06
CA ALA A 123 -8.94 -2.90 -7.26
C ALA A 123 -8.73 -1.60 -6.48
N VAL A 124 -7.55 -1.42 -5.88
CA VAL A 124 -7.20 -0.20 -5.14
C VAL A 124 -7.12 1.01 -6.07
N GLN A 125 -6.57 0.86 -7.27
CA GLN A 125 -6.49 1.94 -8.26
C GLN A 125 -7.88 2.41 -8.70
N VAL A 126 -8.82 1.48 -8.89
CA VAL A 126 -10.21 1.80 -9.22
C VAL A 126 -10.88 2.58 -8.07
N LEU A 127 -10.59 2.23 -6.82
CA LEU A 127 -11.11 2.94 -5.64
C LEU A 127 -10.48 4.33 -5.42
N SER A 128 -9.27 4.57 -5.95
CA SER A 128 -8.60 5.87 -5.80
C SER A 128 -9.02 6.94 -6.82
N GLN A 129 -9.93 6.62 -7.75
CA GLN A 129 -10.41 7.55 -8.78
C GLN A 129 -11.35 8.62 -8.21
#